data_AF-A0AAU7QF93-F1
#
_entry.id   AF-A0AAU7QF93-F1
#
_cell.length_a   1.000
_cell.length_b   1.000
_cell.length_c   1.000
_cell.angle_alpha   90.00
_cell.angle_beta   90.00
_cell.angle_gamma   90.00
#
_symmetry.space_group_name_H-M   'P 1'
#
loop_
_entity.id
_entity.type
_entity.pdbx_description
1 polymer ?
#
loop_
_entity_poly.entity_id
_entity_poly.type
_entity_poly.pdbx_seq_one_letter_code
_entity_poly.pdbx_strand_id
1 'polypeptide(L)'
;MRSSEPAPPPGSDAAAMLVSASGMDAMDMPAPTSGNDARVMPVLTSGIKSTAMQAPASGMDAMDMPAPTSGNDARVMPVLTSGIKSTAMQAPASGFDSAAMPAPAASASRTEGAVAGWIFNIQRYSLHDGEGIRTLVFLKGCPLRCAWCSNPESQEPLPEITFDSAKCLGNDCGFCLERCPTQSLGIDAGGIVRPAAQACGQCRQCVAACPTHALHYFGERMTATQVMDSVEADSLFYARSRGGVTLSGGEPLMQADFALLLLREAKKRHIDTTLETCGYGPWPALRALAGYCDGIYFDIKSLNDAKHRQFTRRSNRRILANLSNLRRQFPQVPIHVRTPLVPGFNDSREDIARIIDFIAPLPGVSYEILPYHRLGSDKYRLLGRPYPPGDLRLPTETAETLIAHARRRLGRRYGPPGP
;
A
#
# COMPACT_ATOMS: atom_id res chain seq x y z
N MET A 1 60.70 34.00 -26.63
CA MET A 1 59.67 32.98 -26.36
C MET A 1 60.04 32.29 -25.07
N ARG A 2 59.39 32.65 -23.96
CA ARG A 2 59.66 32.12 -22.62
C ARG A 2 58.52 31.17 -22.26
N SER A 3 58.87 29.94 -21.91
CA SER A 3 57.99 28.88 -21.43
C SER A 3 57.96 28.93 -19.90
N SER A 4 56.77 28.82 -19.32
CA SER A 4 56.51 28.83 -17.87
C SER A 4 56.06 27.44 -17.41
N GLU A 5 56.74 26.90 -16.41
CA GLU A 5 56.33 25.72 -15.61
C GLU A 5 55.72 26.15 -14.25
N PRO A 6 54.93 25.28 -13.60
CA PRO A 6 53.96 25.66 -12.56
C PRO A 6 54.49 25.55 -11.11
N ALA A 7 53.80 26.26 -10.21
CA ALA A 7 54.08 26.39 -8.78
C ALA A 7 53.59 25.19 -7.91
N PRO A 8 54.22 24.92 -6.75
CA PRO A 8 53.85 23.85 -5.81
C PRO A 8 52.93 24.33 -4.66
N PRO A 9 52.35 23.42 -3.85
CA PRO A 9 51.44 23.75 -2.75
C PRO A 9 52.12 23.75 -1.37
N PRO A 10 51.51 24.43 -0.38
CA PRO A 10 51.39 23.86 0.98
C PRO A 10 49.98 24.16 1.57
N GLY A 11 49.46 23.51 2.62
CA GLY A 11 50.06 22.93 3.82
C GLY A 11 49.40 23.60 5.05
N SER A 12 49.16 22.81 6.08
CA SER A 12 48.30 22.99 7.27
C SER A 12 48.63 24.12 8.28
N ASP A 13 47.63 24.35 9.14
CA ASP A 13 47.67 24.69 10.59
C ASP A 13 47.38 26.12 11.12
N ALA A 14 46.32 26.14 11.94
CA ALA A 14 46.21 26.65 13.32
C ALA A 14 46.19 28.16 13.67
N ALA A 15 45.05 28.52 14.28
CA ALA A 15 44.89 29.16 15.61
C ALA A 15 44.83 30.70 15.79
N ALA A 16 44.05 31.04 16.85
CA ALA A 16 44.02 32.26 17.68
C ALA A 16 43.06 33.39 17.20
N MET A 17 42.29 34.11 18.04
CA MET A 17 42.01 34.11 19.48
C MET A 17 40.95 35.20 19.81
N LEU A 18 40.43 35.18 21.05
CA LEU A 18 39.91 36.30 21.89
C LEU A 18 38.40 36.59 22.02
N VAL A 19 37.78 35.92 23.02
CA VAL A 19 37.29 36.43 24.32
C VAL A 19 36.43 37.72 24.37
N SER A 20 35.23 37.61 24.95
CA SER A 20 34.78 38.41 26.12
C SER A 20 33.56 37.77 26.79
N ALA A 21 33.60 37.77 28.13
CA ALA A 21 32.69 37.06 29.03
C ALA A 21 31.94 38.03 29.96
N SER A 22 30.75 37.64 30.42
CA SER A 22 30.08 37.96 31.71
C SER A 22 28.61 37.51 31.61
N GLY A 23 27.95 36.82 32.55
CA GLY A 23 28.27 36.23 33.86
C GLY A 23 26.94 35.82 34.56
N MET A 24 26.99 34.78 35.41
CA MET A 24 26.10 34.47 36.58
C MET A 24 24.67 33.96 36.29
N ASP A 25 24.11 32.89 36.86
CA ASP A 25 24.43 32.04 38.04
C ASP A 25 23.97 30.58 37.84
N ALA A 26 24.74 29.62 38.35
CA ALA A 26 24.38 28.20 38.45
C ALA A 26 24.51 27.75 39.92
N MET A 27 23.49 27.07 40.44
CA MET A 27 23.54 26.41 41.75
C MET A 27 24.07 24.98 41.63
N ASP A 28 24.96 24.63 42.56
CA ASP A 28 25.64 23.35 42.77
C ASP A 28 24.71 22.20 43.24
N MET A 29 24.86 21.04 42.57
CA MET A 29 25.21 19.67 43.05
C MET A 29 24.79 19.17 44.46
N PRO A 30 24.57 17.84 44.71
CA PRO A 30 25.45 16.76 44.21
C PRO A 30 24.82 15.39 43.84
N ALA A 31 25.64 14.61 43.12
CA ALA A 31 25.48 13.19 42.81
C ALA A 31 25.86 12.28 44.00
N PRO A 32 25.39 11.02 44.03
CA PRO A 32 26.05 9.95 44.75
C PRO A 32 26.70 8.91 43.83
N THR A 33 27.72 8.31 44.41
CA THR A 33 28.79 7.46 43.89
C THR A 33 28.40 6.00 43.64
N SER A 34 29.09 5.41 42.65
CA SER A 34 29.58 4.02 42.51
C SER A 34 28.90 2.86 43.25
N GLY A 35 28.48 1.86 42.46
CA GLY A 35 28.23 0.49 42.92
C GLY A 35 28.33 -0.48 41.73
N ASN A 36 29.38 -1.29 41.74
CA ASN A 36 29.70 -2.32 40.75
C ASN A 36 28.82 -3.56 41.02
N ASP A 37 28.04 -4.04 40.06
CA ASP A 37 27.58 -5.44 40.07
C ASP A 37 27.15 -5.89 38.67
N ALA A 38 27.93 -6.81 38.12
CA ALA A 38 27.66 -7.49 36.87
C ALA A 38 26.53 -8.52 37.06
N ARG A 39 25.43 -8.37 36.32
CA ARG A 39 24.50 -9.48 36.05
C ARG A 39 24.18 -9.55 34.56
N VAL A 40 24.72 -10.61 33.98
CA VAL A 40 24.49 -11.12 32.63
C VAL A 40 22.99 -11.42 32.45
N MET A 41 22.37 -10.79 31.45
CA MET A 41 21.02 -11.12 30.97
C MET A 41 21.14 -12.18 29.87
N PRO A 42 20.45 -13.34 29.96
CA PRO A 42 20.55 -14.35 28.92
C PRO A 42 19.66 -14.01 27.73
N VAL A 43 20.26 -14.18 26.55
CA VAL A 43 19.65 -14.16 25.23
C VAL A 43 18.67 -15.32 25.09
N LEU A 44 17.38 -15.03 24.92
CA LEU A 44 16.36 -16.04 24.58
C LEU A 44 16.42 -16.32 23.07
N THR A 45 16.99 -17.46 22.72
CA THR A 45 16.89 -18.11 21.41
C THR A 45 15.67 -19.04 21.43
N SER A 46 14.64 -18.76 20.62
CA SER A 46 13.47 -19.63 20.48
C SER A 46 13.71 -20.68 19.39
N GLY A 47 14.24 -21.82 19.82
CA GLY A 47 14.20 -23.07 19.04
C GLY A 47 12.81 -23.69 19.11
N ILE A 48 12.22 -23.95 17.95
CA ILE A 48 10.96 -24.69 17.78
C ILE A 48 11.24 -26.18 18.01
N LYS A 49 10.62 -26.78 19.02
CA LYS A 49 10.37 -28.22 19.07
C LYS A 49 8.94 -28.51 19.52
N SER A 50 8.27 -29.30 18.68
CA SER A 50 6.95 -29.87 18.84
C SER A 50 6.87 -30.84 20.02
N THR A 51 5.87 -30.70 20.89
CA THR A 51 5.22 -31.85 21.51
C THR A 51 3.81 -31.49 21.96
N ALA A 52 2.84 -32.32 21.60
CA ALA A 52 1.48 -32.30 22.08
C ALA A 52 1.42 -32.79 23.55
N MET A 53 0.58 -32.19 24.39
CA MET A 53 -0.47 -32.88 25.15
C MET A 53 -1.11 -31.98 26.24
N GLN A 54 -2.44 -32.10 26.30
CA GLN A 54 -3.34 -32.11 27.47
C GLN A 54 -3.63 -30.83 28.26
N ALA A 55 -4.92 -30.48 28.22
CA ALA A 55 -5.61 -29.59 29.14
C ALA A 55 -6.06 -30.33 30.42
N PRO A 56 -6.20 -29.66 31.57
CA PRO A 56 -6.96 -30.15 32.69
C PRO A 56 -8.40 -29.60 32.70
N ALA A 57 -9.33 -30.44 33.11
CA ALA A 57 -10.74 -30.13 33.31
C ALA A 57 -11.09 -30.11 34.82
N SER A 58 -11.98 -29.19 35.22
CA SER A 58 -12.96 -29.30 36.32
C SER A 58 -13.77 -28.00 36.35
N GLY A 59 -15.10 -27.93 36.41
CA GLY A 59 -16.15 -28.93 36.50
C GLY A 59 -17.52 -28.23 36.56
N MET A 60 -18.56 -29.06 36.70
CA MET A 60 -19.98 -28.80 37.03
C MET A 60 -21.01 -29.07 35.92
N ASP A 61 -21.72 -30.17 36.20
CA ASP A 61 -23.11 -30.54 35.97
C ASP A 61 -23.55 -31.21 34.67
N ALA A 62 -23.80 -32.51 34.82
CA ALA A 62 -24.42 -33.44 33.90
C ALA A 62 -25.95 -33.47 34.10
N MET A 63 -26.69 -33.62 33.00
CA MET A 63 -27.92 -34.42 32.95
C MET A 63 -28.02 -35.14 31.61
N ASP A 64 -28.59 -36.34 31.68
CA ASP A 64 -28.49 -37.49 30.78
C ASP A 64 -29.06 -37.36 29.35
N MET A 65 -28.48 -38.20 28.49
CA MET A 65 -28.86 -38.55 27.10
C MET A 65 -30.09 -39.51 27.06
N PRO A 66 -30.71 -39.77 25.87
CA PRO A 66 -30.16 -40.75 24.92
C PRO A 66 -30.23 -40.33 23.43
N ALA A 67 -29.21 -40.74 22.67
CA ALA A 67 -29.26 -40.83 21.20
C ALA A 67 -30.19 -41.98 20.75
N PRO A 68 -30.62 -42.02 19.47
CA PRO A 68 -29.89 -42.94 18.57
C PRO A 68 -29.82 -42.56 17.08
N THR A 69 -28.78 -43.13 16.45
CA THR A 69 -28.71 -43.75 15.11
C THR A 69 -28.66 -42.93 13.81
N SER A 70 -27.69 -43.38 13.01
CA SER A 70 -27.36 -43.14 11.60
C SER A 70 -28.48 -43.38 10.60
N GLY A 71 -28.44 -42.68 9.46
CA GLY A 71 -29.14 -43.09 8.24
C GLY A 71 -28.90 -42.14 7.07
N ASN A 72 -28.15 -42.59 6.08
CA ASN A 72 -28.19 -42.08 4.70
C ASN A 72 -29.64 -42.03 4.20
N ASP A 73 -30.03 -40.98 3.48
CA ASP A 73 -30.91 -41.14 2.33
C ASP A 73 -30.97 -39.90 1.43
N ALA A 74 -30.66 -40.13 0.16
CA ALA A 74 -30.88 -39.21 -0.95
C ALA A 74 -32.39 -39.07 -1.18
N ARG A 75 -32.88 -37.82 -1.33
CA ARG A 75 -34.23 -37.56 -1.85
C ARG A 75 -34.18 -36.61 -3.03
N VAL A 76 -34.47 -37.21 -4.18
CA VAL A 76 -34.90 -36.59 -5.43
C VAL A 76 -36.28 -35.94 -5.21
N MET A 77 -36.46 -34.71 -5.71
CA MET A 77 -37.76 -34.03 -5.79
C MET A 77 -38.16 -33.85 -7.26
N PRO A 78 -39.41 -34.14 -7.66
CA PRO A 78 -39.83 -34.09 -9.06
C PRO A 78 -40.30 -32.69 -9.49
N VAL A 79 -40.00 -32.35 -10.74
CA VAL A 79 -40.46 -31.15 -11.45
C VAL A 79 -41.86 -31.40 -12.02
N LEU A 80 -42.83 -30.58 -11.62
CA LEU A 80 -44.15 -30.51 -12.26
C LEU A 80 -44.07 -29.60 -13.49
N THR A 81 -44.32 -30.16 -14.67
CA THR A 81 -44.58 -29.42 -15.90
C THR A 81 -46.08 -29.38 -16.16
N SER A 82 -46.64 -28.18 -16.33
CA SER A 82 -47.98 -28.01 -16.89
C SER A 82 -47.85 -27.22 -18.19
N GLY A 83 -48.32 -27.84 -19.26
CA GLY A 83 -48.38 -27.24 -20.59
C GLY A 83 -49.72 -26.55 -20.80
N ILE A 84 -49.68 -25.42 -21.50
CA ILE A 84 -50.83 -24.87 -22.22
C ILE A 84 -50.36 -24.47 -23.61
N LYS A 85 -50.91 -25.13 -24.63
CA LYS A 85 -50.95 -24.68 -26.03
C LYS A 85 -52.19 -23.81 -26.19
N SER A 86 -52.12 -22.67 -26.89
CA SER A 86 -53.12 -22.34 -27.93
C SER A 86 -52.79 -21.07 -28.74
N THR A 87 -52.88 -21.25 -30.07
CA THR A 87 -53.35 -20.36 -31.15
C THR A 87 -52.74 -18.99 -31.43
N ALA A 88 -52.24 -18.90 -32.67
CA ALA A 88 -51.94 -17.70 -33.44
C ALA A 88 -53.20 -17.03 -34.00
N MET A 89 -53.19 -15.69 -34.06
CA MET A 89 -53.90 -14.88 -35.04
C MET A 89 -52.95 -13.79 -35.56
N GLN A 90 -52.94 -13.55 -36.87
CA GLN A 90 -52.12 -12.56 -37.56
C GLN A 90 -52.93 -11.30 -37.92
N ALA A 91 -52.22 -10.16 -37.94
CA ALA A 91 -52.27 -9.02 -38.87
C ALA A 91 -52.33 -7.63 -38.16
N PRO A 92 -51.87 -6.52 -38.78
CA PRO A 92 -50.88 -6.34 -39.84
C PRO A 92 -49.75 -5.35 -39.46
N ALA A 93 -48.80 -5.19 -40.38
CA ALA A 93 -47.59 -4.39 -40.29
C ALA A 93 -47.82 -2.86 -40.33
N SER A 94 -47.05 -2.14 -39.51
CA SER A 94 -46.60 -0.77 -39.79
C SER A 94 -45.24 -0.58 -39.11
N GLY A 95 -44.22 -0.26 -39.91
CA GLY A 95 -42.83 -0.28 -39.51
C GLY A 95 -42.41 0.82 -38.54
N PHE A 96 -41.26 0.60 -37.92
CA PHE A 96 -40.15 1.55 -37.81
C PHE A 96 -38.92 0.74 -37.40
N ASP A 97 -37.83 0.88 -38.15
CA ASP A 97 -36.53 0.27 -37.87
C ASP A 97 -36.05 0.63 -36.47
N SER A 98 -35.91 -0.38 -35.60
CA SER A 98 -35.05 -0.29 -34.43
C SER A 98 -34.11 -1.49 -34.46
N ALA A 99 -32.84 -1.20 -34.74
CA ALA A 99 -31.76 -2.17 -34.60
C ALA A 99 -31.73 -2.63 -33.13
N ALA A 100 -32.16 -3.87 -32.91
CA ALA A 100 -32.06 -4.53 -31.62
C ALA A 100 -30.58 -4.65 -31.22
N MET A 101 -30.20 -3.95 -30.16
CA MET A 101 -28.96 -4.23 -29.43
C MET A 101 -28.99 -5.69 -28.95
N PRO A 102 -27.91 -6.47 -29.11
CA PRO A 102 -27.88 -7.82 -28.58
C PRO A 102 -27.97 -7.76 -27.05
N ALA A 103 -28.92 -8.52 -26.49
CA ALA A 103 -29.01 -8.75 -25.06
C ALA A 103 -27.64 -9.24 -24.54
N PRO A 104 -27.15 -8.73 -23.39
CA PRO A 104 -25.89 -9.21 -22.86
C PRO A 104 -26.05 -10.70 -22.54
N ALA A 105 -25.24 -11.51 -23.20
CA ALA A 105 -25.10 -12.92 -22.90
C ALA A 105 -24.87 -13.07 -21.38
N ALA A 106 -25.70 -13.89 -20.74
CA ALA A 106 -25.51 -14.32 -19.37
C ALA A 106 -24.12 -14.94 -19.25
N SER A 107 -23.15 -14.17 -18.76
CA SER A 107 -21.78 -14.65 -18.62
C SER A 107 -21.71 -15.58 -17.44
N ALA A 108 -21.29 -16.81 -17.71
CA ALA A 108 -21.09 -17.89 -16.77
C ALA A 108 -20.47 -17.44 -15.44
N SER A 109 -21.00 -18.00 -14.36
CA SER A 109 -20.41 -18.03 -13.03
C SER A 109 -18.95 -18.48 -13.12
N ARG A 110 -18.03 -17.51 -13.10
CA ARG A 110 -16.62 -17.76 -12.79
C ARG A 110 -16.56 -18.03 -11.29
N THR A 111 -16.07 -19.19 -10.90
CA THR A 111 -15.81 -19.53 -9.50
C THR A 111 -14.95 -18.43 -8.87
N GLU A 112 -15.51 -17.73 -7.87
CA GLU A 112 -14.87 -16.58 -7.20
C GLU A 112 -13.47 -16.94 -6.62
N GLY A 113 -13.15 -18.23 -6.44
CA GLY A 113 -11.86 -18.71 -5.94
C GLY A 113 -10.68 -18.75 -6.93
N ALA A 114 -10.87 -18.48 -8.23
CA ALA A 114 -9.78 -18.58 -9.22
C ALA A 114 -9.09 -17.23 -9.57
N VAL A 115 -9.64 -16.10 -9.12
CA VAL A 115 -9.10 -14.77 -9.43
C VAL A 115 -7.96 -14.45 -8.47
N ALA A 116 -6.76 -14.27 -9.02
CA ALA A 116 -5.56 -13.92 -8.28
C ALA A 116 -4.99 -12.59 -8.77
N GLY A 117 -4.38 -11.84 -7.85
CA GLY A 117 -3.72 -10.57 -8.14
C GLY A 117 -2.29 -10.54 -7.62
N TRP A 118 -1.59 -9.47 -7.95
CA TRP A 118 -0.21 -9.23 -7.56
C TRP A 118 -0.15 -8.33 -6.34
N ILE A 119 0.31 -8.87 -5.22
CA ILE A 119 0.52 -8.19 -3.94
C ILE A 119 2.02 -8.07 -3.72
N PHE A 120 2.54 -6.91 -3.33
CA PHE A 120 3.97 -6.78 -3.01
C PHE A 120 4.26 -6.77 -1.51
N ASN A 121 3.25 -6.49 -0.68
CA ASN A 121 3.37 -6.53 0.77
C ASN A 121 1.99 -6.68 1.44
N ILE A 122 1.96 -7.34 2.59
CA ILE A 122 0.84 -7.32 3.53
C ILE A 122 1.39 -6.84 4.86
N GLN A 123 1.03 -5.62 5.27
CA GLN A 123 1.52 -5.01 6.51
C GLN A 123 0.43 -5.06 7.56
N ARG A 124 0.74 -5.69 8.69
CA ARG A 124 -0.16 -5.83 9.83
C ARG A 124 0.05 -4.68 10.80
N TYR A 125 -0.98 -4.37 11.60
CA TYR A 125 -0.90 -3.40 12.71
C TYR A 125 -0.62 -1.94 12.28
N SER A 126 -1.24 -1.46 11.21
CA SER A 126 -1.19 -0.05 10.81
C SER A 126 -2.19 0.82 11.56
N LEU A 127 -1.78 2.05 11.90
CA LEU A 127 -2.56 3.00 12.71
C LEU A 127 -2.96 4.29 11.98
N HIS A 128 -2.43 4.54 10.77
CA HIS A 128 -2.59 5.82 10.07
C HIS A 128 -3.32 5.70 8.72
N ASP A 129 -3.72 4.48 8.35
CA ASP A 129 -4.22 4.14 7.00
C ASP A 129 -5.72 3.81 7.01
N GLY A 130 -6.46 4.42 7.94
CA GLY A 130 -7.90 4.26 8.17
C GLY A 130 -8.24 4.29 9.65
N GLU A 131 -9.53 4.20 9.98
CA GLU A 131 -9.98 4.08 11.37
C GLU A 131 -9.56 2.72 11.95
N GLY A 132 -9.15 2.73 13.22
CA GLY A 132 -8.75 1.54 13.96
C GLY A 132 -7.41 0.93 13.55
N ILE A 133 -7.13 -0.27 14.06
CA ILE A 133 -5.94 -1.05 13.69
C ILE A 133 -6.23 -1.75 12.37
N ARG A 134 -5.37 -1.58 11.38
CA ARG A 134 -5.62 -2.10 10.04
C ARG A 134 -4.51 -2.99 9.52
N THR A 135 -4.88 -3.92 8.65
CA THR A 135 -3.93 -4.65 7.81
C THR A 135 -3.99 -4.09 6.40
N LEU A 136 -2.84 -3.61 5.92
CA LEU A 136 -2.71 -3.06 4.57
C LEU A 136 -2.35 -4.17 3.62
N VAL A 137 -3.12 -4.28 2.55
CA VAL A 137 -2.81 -5.12 1.40
C VAL A 137 -2.29 -4.20 0.31
N PHE A 138 -1.01 -4.29 0.00
CA PHE A 138 -0.37 -3.43 -0.99
C PHE A 138 -0.34 -4.11 -2.37
N LEU A 139 -1.20 -3.64 -3.27
CA LEU A 139 -1.31 -4.13 -4.65
C LEU A 139 -0.21 -3.55 -5.55
N LYS A 140 0.27 -4.35 -6.51
CA LYS A 140 1.15 -3.89 -7.59
C LYS A 140 0.41 -3.17 -8.71
N GLY A 141 1.16 -2.40 -9.47
CA GLY A 141 0.68 -1.53 -10.54
C GLY A 141 0.24 -0.17 -10.03
N CYS A 142 0.82 0.90 -10.58
CA CYS A 142 0.34 2.27 -10.39
C CYS A 142 0.37 2.99 -11.74
N PRO A 143 -0.68 3.74 -12.13
CA PRO A 143 -0.67 4.50 -13.38
C PRO A 143 0.16 5.78 -13.28
N LEU A 144 0.50 6.22 -12.06
CA LEU A 144 1.35 7.37 -11.79
C LEU A 144 2.83 6.96 -11.71
N ARG A 145 3.71 7.95 -11.89
CA ARG A 145 5.15 7.87 -11.64
C ARG A 145 5.58 9.08 -10.83
N CYS A 146 5.02 9.21 -9.62
CA CYS A 146 5.32 10.33 -8.73
C CYS A 146 6.82 10.38 -8.44
N ALA A 147 7.43 11.55 -8.62
CA ALA A 147 8.86 11.74 -8.38
C ALA A 147 9.29 11.39 -6.94
N TRP A 148 8.39 11.52 -5.96
CA TRP A 148 8.61 11.24 -4.54
C TRP A 148 7.99 9.92 -4.05
N CYS A 149 7.67 8.99 -4.96
CA CYS A 149 6.96 7.77 -4.59
C CYS A 149 7.71 6.97 -3.50
N SER A 150 7.08 6.70 -2.36
CA SER A 150 7.66 5.91 -1.27
C SER A 150 7.66 4.40 -1.55
N ASN A 151 6.88 3.94 -2.54
CA ASN A 151 6.73 2.53 -2.90
C ASN A 151 7.02 2.32 -4.40
N PRO A 152 8.26 2.56 -4.88
CA PRO A 152 8.62 2.38 -6.30
C PRO A 152 8.33 0.98 -6.85
N GLU A 153 8.38 -0.03 -5.99
CA GLU A 153 8.09 -1.44 -6.28
C GLU A 153 6.63 -1.70 -6.67
N SER A 154 5.74 -0.75 -6.36
CA SER A 154 4.33 -0.81 -6.74
C SER A 154 4.07 -0.29 -8.16
N GLN A 155 5.02 0.41 -8.79
CA GLN A 155 4.78 1.14 -10.03
C GLN A 155 4.55 0.20 -11.22
N GLU A 156 5.31 -0.88 -11.29
CA GLU A 156 5.17 -1.89 -12.34
C GLU A 156 4.09 -2.92 -11.95
N PRO A 157 3.27 -3.37 -12.92
CA PRO A 157 2.17 -4.30 -12.66
C PRO A 157 2.65 -5.73 -12.40
N LEU A 158 3.84 -6.08 -12.89
CA LEU A 158 4.42 -7.41 -12.77
C LEU A 158 5.53 -7.44 -11.71
N PRO A 159 5.81 -8.61 -11.10
CA PRO A 159 6.87 -8.75 -10.12
C PRO A 159 8.22 -8.25 -10.62
N GLU A 160 8.99 -7.70 -9.69
CA GLU A 160 10.33 -7.18 -9.98
C GLU A 160 11.34 -7.86 -9.08
N ILE A 161 12.43 -8.35 -9.67
CA ILE A 161 13.54 -8.88 -8.91
C ILE A 161 14.27 -7.73 -8.23
N THR A 162 14.63 -7.93 -6.98
CA THR A 162 15.34 -6.97 -6.14
C THR A 162 16.60 -7.60 -5.59
N PHE A 163 17.53 -6.73 -5.20
CA PHE A 163 18.81 -7.15 -4.68
C PHE A 163 19.26 -6.26 -3.52
N ASP A 164 19.54 -6.89 -2.39
CA ASP A 164 20.15 -6.24 -1.23
C ASP A 164 21.62 -6.61 -1.10
N SER A 165 22.49 -5.69 -1.54
CA SER A 165 23.94 -5.88 -1.47
C SER A 165 24.45 -6.12 -0.05
N ALA A 166 23.77 -5.57 0.97
CA ALA A 166 24.15 -5.73 2.37
C ALA A 166 23.99 -7.17 2.89
N LYS A 167 23.18 -7.99 2.21
CA LYS A 167 22.94 -9.40 2.56
C LYS A 167 23.72 -10.37 1.66
N CYS A 168 24.35 -9.89 0.60
CA CYS A 168 25.05 -10.74 -0.35
C CYS A 168 26.39 -11.20 0.23
N LEU A 169 26.71 -12.48 0.07
CA LEU A 169 28.00 -13.05 0.48
C LEU A 169 29.15 -12.74 -0.51
N GLY A 170 28.86 -12.04 -1.62
CA GLY A 170 29.86 -11.61 -2.60
C GLY A 170 30.56 -12.78 -3.30
N ASN A 171 31.87 -12.62 -3.55
CA ASN A 171 32.71 -13.56 -4.29
C ASN A 171 32.77 -14.97 -3.71
N ASP A 172 32.43 -15.14 -2.43
CA ASP A 172 32.40 -16.43 -1.75
C ASP A 172 31.10 -17.23 -2.05
N CYS A 173 30.19 -16.68 -2.89
CA CYS A 173 28.91 -17.28 -3.23
C CYS A 173 28.53 -17.08 -4.71
N GLY A 174 28.05 -18.14 -5.37
CA GLY A 174 27.66 -18.13 -6.79
C GLY A 174 26.36 -18.85 -7.13
N PHE A 175 25.65 -19.42 -6.14
CA PHE A 175 24.50 -20.31 -6.38
C PHE A 175 23.41 -19.71 -7.27
N CYS A 176 23.15 -18.41 -7.12
CA CYS A 176 22.15 -17.72 -7.93
C CYS A 176 22.54 -17.64 -9.42
N LEU A 177 23.84 -17.52 -9.73
CA LEU A 177 24.38 -17.50 -11.10
C LEU A 177 24.24 -18.87 -11.75
N GLU A 178 24.62 -19.93 -11.03
CA GLU A 178 24.50 -21.32 -11.50
C GLU A 178 23.06 -21.72 -11.84
N ARG A 179 22.09 -21.19 -11.08
CA ARG A 179 20.66 -21.49 -11.24
C ARG A 179 19.92 -20.50 -12.12
N CYS A 180 20.60 -19.55 -12.76
CA CYS A 180 19.95 -18.61 -13.67
C CYS A 180 19.95 -19.15 -15.11
N PRO A 181 18.84 -19.72 -15.62
CA PRO A 181 18.81 -20.32 -16.96
C PRO A 181 19.01 -19.30 -18.09
N THR A 182 18.64 -18.05 -17.84
CA THR A 182 18.75 -16.94 -18.79
C THR A 182 20.03 -16.13 -18.61
N GLN A 183 20.93 -16.55 -17.72
CA GLN A 183 22.19 -15.87 -17.39
C GLN A 183 22.01 -14.35 -17.16
N SER A 184 20.88 -13.96 -16.56
CA SER A 184 20.49 -12.57 -16.36
C SER A 184 21.05 -11.95 -15.07
N LEU A 185 22.09 -12.56 -14.51
CA LEU A 185 22.79 -12.10 -13.32
C LEU A 185 24.26 -11.91 -13.71
N GLY A 186 24.82 -10.75 -13.41
CA GLY A 186 26.24 -10.47 -13.57
C GLY A 186 26.93 -10.29 -12.22
N ILE A 187 28.26 -10.30 -12.20
CA ILE A 187 29.06 -9.90 -11.04
C ILE A 187 29.69 -8.54 -11.37
N ASP A 188 29.58 -7.58 -10.46
CA ASP A 188 30.27 -6.29 -10.61
C ASP A 188 31.75 -6.37 -10.18
N ALA A 189 32.50 -5.28 -10.39
CA ALA A 189 33.92 -5.22 -10.05
C ALA A 189 34.23 -5.45 -8.55
N GLY A 190 33.24 -5.29 -7.68
CA GLY A 190 33.34 -5.55 -6.24
C GLY A 190 32.98 -6.99 -5.85
N GLY A 191 32.70 -7.86 -6.82
CA GLY A 191 32.31 -9.24 -6.54
C GLY A 191 30.85 -9.42 -6.14
N ILE A 192 30.02 -8.40 -6.37
CA ILE A 192 28.62 -8.40 -5.95
C ILE A 192 27.74 -8.79 -7.14
N VAL A 193 26.83 -9.74 -6.91
CA VAL A 193 25.87 -10.18 -7.93
C VAL A 193 24.85 -9.06 -8.20
N ARG A 194 24.62 -8.73 -9.48
CA ARG A 194 23.63 -7.75 -9.92
C ARG A 194 22.66 -8.34 -10.93
N PRO A 195 21.34 -8.20 -10.70
CA PRO A 195 20.34 -8.56 -11.69
C PRO A 195 20.37 -7.64 -12.91
N ALA A 196 20.50 -8.22 -14.10
CA ALA A 196 20.20 -7.57 -15.36
C ALA A 196 18.71 -7.77 -15.68
N ALA A 197 17.85 -6.95 -15.05
CA ALA A 197 16.39 -7.13 -15.05
C ALA A 197 15.76 -7.26 -16.45
N GLN A 198 16.35 -6.62 -17.48
CA GLN A 198 15.80 -6.63 -18.85
C GLN A 198 15.87 -7.99 -19.55
N ALA A 199 16.73 -8.91 -19.11
CA ALA A 199 16.89 -10.24 -19.70
C ALA A 199 16.23 -11.37 -18.87
N CYS A 200 15.68 -11.04 -17.69
CA CYS A 200 15.18 -12.03 -16.74
C CYS A 200 13.80 -12.58 -17.14
N GLY A 201 13.71 -13.90 -17.33
CA GLY A 201 12.44 -14.60 -17.57
C GLY A 201 11.55 -14.83 -16.32
N GLN A 202 11.91 -14.25 -15.17
CA GLN A 202 11.18 -14.35 -13.91
C GLN A 202 10.93 -15.76 -13.36
N CYS A 203 11.80 -16.73 -13.66
CA CYS A 203 11.66 -18.13 -13.21
C CYS A 203 11.87 -18.34 -11.69
N ARG A 204 12.35 -17.33 -10.96
CA ARG A 204 12.60 -17.32 -9.51
C ARG A 204 13.64 -18.31 -8.98
N GLN A 205 14.30 -19.09 -9.84
CA GLN A 205 15.29 -20.10 -9.42
C GLN A 205 16.48 -19.49 -8.67
N CYS A 206 16.97 -18.34 -9.12
CA CYS A 206 18.06 -17.62 -8.45
C CYS A 206 17.69 -17.10 -7.05
N VAL A 207 16.42 -16.74 -6.84
CA VAL A 207 15.90 -16.30 -5.54
C VAL A 207 15.81 -17.49 -4.58
N ALA A 208 15.26 -18.62 -5.04
CA ALA A 208 15.18 -19.83 -4.24
C ALA A 208 16.56 -20.39 -3.85
N ALA A 209 17.57 -20.17 -4.68
CA ALA A 209 18.95 -20.59 -4.44
C ALA A 209 19.77 -19.61 -3.57
N CYS A 210 19.23 -18.44 -3.22
CA CYS A 210 19.98 -17.43 -2.47
C CYS A 210 19.89 -17.69 -0.96
N PRO A 211 20.96 -18.15 -0.28
CA PRO A 211 20.88 -18.59 1.11
C PRO A 211 20.59 -17.45 2.11
N THR A 212 20.96 -16.22 1.77
CA THR A 212 20.78 -15.04 2.61
C THR A 212 19.54 -14.22 2.27
N HIS A 213 18.78 -14.64 1.24
CA HIS A 213 17.66 -13.88 0.68
C HIS A 213 18.04 -12.46 0.24
N ALA A 214 19.30 -12.25 -0.16
CA ALA A 214 19.74 -11.00 -0.78
C ALA A 214 18.98 -10.72 -2.08
N LEU A 215 18.64 -11.77 -2.84
CA LEU A 215 17.72 -11.71 -3.97
C LEU A 215 16.31 -12.07 -3.51
N HIS A 216 15.33 -11.24 -3.86
CA HIS A 216 13.90 -11.54 -3.68
C HIS A 216 13.08 -10.87 -4.78
N TYR A 217 11.75 -11.06 -4.76
CA TYR A 217 10.84 -10.36 -5.66
C TYR A 217 9.91 -9.46 -4.87
N PHE A 218 9.71 -8.23 -5.36
CA PHE A 218 8.52 -7.47 -5.01
C PHE A 218 7.38 -7.91 -5.91
N GLY A 219 6.48 -8.73 -5.38
CA GLY A 219 5.30 -9.23 -6.09
C GLY A 219 5.12 -10.73 -5.96
N GLU A 220 4.06 -11.09 -5.26
CA GLU A 220 3.55 -12.44 -5.12
C GLU A 220 2.14 -12.52 -5.71
N ARG A 221 1.87 -13.61 -6.42
CA ARG A 221 0.55 -13.86 -6.99
C ARG A 221 -0.28 -14.58 -5.94
N MET A 222 -1.30 -13.91 -5.43
CA MET A 222 -2.15 -14.45 -4.37
C MET A 222 -3.61 -14.46 -4.82
N THR A 223 -4.33 -15.51 -4.46
CA THR A 223 -5.80 -15.56 -4.56
C THR A 223 -6.43 -14.68 -3.49
N ALA A 224 -7.70 -14.30 -3.68
CA ALA A 224 -8.40 -13.49 -2.70
C ALA A 224 -8.51 -14.21 -1.34
N THR A 225 -8.70 -15.54 -1.35
CA THR A 225 -8.70 -16.37 -0.14
C THR A 225 -7.37 -16.25 0.61
N GLN A 226 -6.23 -16.47 -0.05
CA GLN A 226 -4.91 -16.39 0.60
C GLN A 226 -4.64 -15.01 1.23
N VAL A 227 -5.04 -13.93 0.54
CA VAL A 227 -4.91 -12.57 1.08
C VAL A 227 -5.81 -12.39 2.30
N MET A 228 -7.08 -12.80 2.20
CA MET A 228 -8.04 -12.59 3.26
C MET A 228 -7.79 -13.46 4.49
N ASP A 229 -7.27 -14.67 4.33
CA ASP A 229 -6.86 -15.51 5.46
C ASP A 229 -5.70 -14.85 6.23
N SER A 230 -4.79 -14.18 5.52
CA SER A 230 -3.70 -13.39 6.12
C SER A 230 -4.22 -12.16 6.88
N VAL A 231 -5.25 -11.50 6.35
CA VAL A 231 -5.93 -10.35 6.98
C VAL A 231 -6.72 -10.79 8.21
N GLU A 232 -7.50 -11.87 8.09
CA GLU A 232 -8.36 -12.39 9.16
C GLU A 232 -7.57 -12.89 10.39
N ALA A 233 -6.30 -13.24 10.21
CA ALA A 233 -5.37 -13.55 11.29
C ALA A 233 -5.20 -12.40 12.31
N ASP A 234 -5.59 -11.16 11.97
CA ASP A 234 -5.60 -9.98 12.85
C ASP A 234 -7.00 -9.60 13.37
N SER A 235 -8.03 -10.42 13.14
CA SER A 235 -9.44 -10.13 13.44
C SER A 235 -9.70 -9.66 14.89
N LEU A 236 -8.95 -10.20 15.86
CA LEU A 236 -9.04 -9.79 17.27
C LEU A 236 -8.69 -8.30 17.50
N PHE A 237 -7.76 -7.74 16.72
CA PHE A 237 -7.41 -6.33 16.80
C PHE A 237 -8.50 -5.43 16.22
N TYR A 238 -9.17 -5.90 15.16
CA TYR A 238 -10.23 -5.17 14.48
C TYR A 238 -11.45 -4.99 15.39
N ALA A 239 -11.87 -6.06 16.08
CA ALA A 239 -13.05 -6.06 16.94
C ALA A 239 -13.02 -4.96 18.03
N ARG A 240 -11.83 -4.62 18.55
CA ARG A 240 -11.67 -3.61 19.61
C ARG A 240 -11.45 -2.20 19.09
N SER A 241 -10.92 -2.07 17.87
CA SER A 241 -10.49 -0.79 17.31
C SER A 241 -11.42 -0.25 16.23
N ARG A 242 -12.45 -1.03 15.83
CA ARG A 242 -13.25 -0.79 14.61
C ARG A 242 -12.36 -0.71 13.35
N GLY A 243 -11.26 -1.45 13.39
CA GLY A 243 -10.31 -1.55 12.29
C GLY A 243 -10.69 -2.61 11.26
N GLY A 244 -9.76 -2.94 10.36
CA GLY A 244 -10.02 -3.91 9.31
C GLY A 244 -8.93 -3.93 8.24
N VAL A 245 -9.33 -4.02 6.97
CA VAL A 245 -8.40 -4.08 5.84
C VAL A 245 -8.34 -2.75 5.10
N THR A 246 -7.14 -2.32 4.70
CA THR A 246 -6.95 -1.21 3.75
C THR A 246 -6.32 -1.72 2.47
N LEU A 247 -6.98 -1.52 1.33
CA LEU A 247 -6.37 -1.78 0.02
C LEU A 247 -5.56 -0.56 -0.40
N SER A 248 -4.26 -0.76 -0.58
CA SER A 248 -3.28 0.29 -0.88
C SER A 248 -2.23 -0.25 -1.89
N GLY A 249 -1.03 0.31 -1.92
CA GLY A 249 0.08 -0.14 -2.75
C GLY A 249 0.44 0.87 -3.81
N GLY A 250 0.23 0.45 -5.06
CA GLY A 250 0.30 1.32 -6.21
C GLY A 250 -1.05 2.01 -6.39
N GLU A 251 -1.93 1.38 -7.17
CA GLU A 251 -3.30 1.85 -7.37
C GLU A 251 -4.23 0.63 -7.48
N PRO A 252 -5.13 0.41 -6.50
CA PRO A 252 -6.07 -0.70 -6.53
C PRO A 252 -6.91 -0.75 -7.83
N LEU A 253 -7.18 0.39 -8.48
CA LEU A 253 -7.89 0.44 -9.77
C LEU A 253 -7.12 -0.20 -10.94
N MET A 254 -5.82 -0.45 -10.83
CA MET A 254 -5.05 -1.23 -11.82
C MET A 254 -5.36 -2.73 -11.76
N GLN A 255 -5.93 -3.20 -10.65
CA GLN A 255 -6.36 -4.58 -10.44
C GLN A 255 -7.82 -4.61 -9.96
N ALA A 256 -8.69 -3.80 -10.59
CA ALA A 256 -10.03 -3.50 -10.10
C ALA A 256 -10.90 -4.75 -9.81
N ASP A 257 -10.86 -5.77 -10.67
CA ASP A 257 -11.65 -7.00 -10.48
C ASP A 257 -11.17 -7.77 -9.23
N PHE A 258 -9.86 -7.85 -9.03
CA PHE A 258 -9.27 -8.50 -7.87
C PHE A 258 -9.49 -7.67 -6.59
N ALA A 259 -9.32 -6.35 -6.65
CA ALA A 259 -9.60 -5.46 -5.53
C ALA A 259 -11.08 -5.53 -5.12
N LEU A 260 -12.01 -5.60 -6.07
CA LEU A 260 -13.44 -5.76 -5.80
C LEU A 260 -13.73 -7.09 -5.11
N LEU A 261 -13.07 -8.17 -5.55
CA LEU A 261 -13.18 -9.48 -4.92
C LEU A 261 -12.68 -9.43 -3.47
N LEU A 262 -11.52 -8.81 -3.20
CA LEU A 262 -11.01 -8.63 -1.84
C LEU A 262 -11.99 -7.88 -0.93
N LEU A 263 -12.56 -6.77 -1.41
CA LEU A 263 -13.55 -6.01 -0.64
C LEU A 263 -14.80 -6.85 -0.34
N ARG A 264 -15.32 -7.58 -1.33
CA ARG A 264 -16.49 -8.47 -1.15
C ARG A 264 -16.19 -9.58 -0.14
N GLU A 265 -15.01 -10.19 -0.23
CA GLU A 265 -14.55 -11.23 0.68
C GLU A 265 -14.33 -10.72 2.11
N ALA A 266 -13.84 -9.49 2.28
CA ALA A 266 -13.75 -8.82 3.58
C ALA A 266 -15.15 -8.58 4.18
N LYS A 267 -16.12 -8.12 3.37
CA LYS A 267 -17.50 -7.93 3.81
C LYS A 267 -18.16 -9.24 4.25
N LYS A 268 -17.94 -10.34 3.53
CA LYS A 268 -18.43 -11.68 3.92
C LYS A 268 -17.88 -12.12 5.28
N ARG A 269 -16.65 -11.72 5.62
CA ARG A 269 -15.99 -11.98 6.91
C ARG A 269 -16.29 -10.92 7.98
N HIS A 270 -17.19 -9.98 7.72
CA HIS A 270 -17.51 -8.86 8.62
C HIS A 270 -16.30 -7.99 9.00
N ILE A 271 -15.35 -7.81 8.06
CA ILE A 271 -14.17 -6.97 8.24
C ILE A 271 -14.43 -5.59 7.61
N ASP A 272 -14.09 -4.52 8.34
CA ASP A 272 -14.17 -3.15 7.83
C ASP A 272 -13.18 -2.92 6.68
N THR A 273 -13.56 -2.10 5.71
CA THR A 273 -12.88 -1.95 4.43
C THR A 273 -12.57 -0.49 4.13
N THR A 274 -11.29 -0.19 3.93
CA THR A 274 -10.83 1.13 3.51
C THR A 274 -10.12 1.01 2.17
N LEU A 275 -10.35 1.97 1.29
CA LEU A 275 -9.64 2.07 0.01
C LEU A 275 -8.70 3.26 0.04
N GLU A 276 -7.42 3.02 -0.18
CA GLU A 276 -6.44 4.06 -0.47
C GLU A 276 -6.20 4.12 -1.99
N THR A 277 -6.46 5.29 -2.60
CA THR A 277 -6.39 5.43 -4.06
C THR A 277 -5.86 6.80 -4.47
N CYS A 278 -5.12 6.84 -5.58
CA CYS A 278 -4.81 8.08 -6.28
C CYS A 278 -5.96 8.55 -7.18
N GLY A 279 -7.04 7.78 -7.28
CA GLY A 279 -8.25 8.13 -8.02
C GLY A 279 -8.11 8.05 -9.54
N TYR A 280 -6.97 7.59 -10.07
CA TYR A 280 -6.76 7.49 -11.51
C TYR A 280 -7.22 6.13 -12.04
N GLY A 281 -8.47 6.07 -12.50
CA GLY A 281 -9.02 4.89 -13.16
C GLY A 281 -10.41 5.13 -13.74
N PRO A 282 -10.98 4.16 -14.47
CA PRO A 282 -12.33 4.25 -14.99
C PRO A 282 -13.34 4.45 -13.86
N TRP A 283 -14.27 5.40 -14.03
CA TRP A 283 -15.32 5.65 -13.04
C TRP A 283 -16.14 4.40 -12.68
N PRO A 284 -16.54 3.52 -13.62
CA PRO A 284 -17.29 2.30 -13.27
C PRO A 284 -16.56 1.39 -12.28
N ALA A 285 -15.22 1.28 -12.40
CA ALA A 285 -14.41 0.48 -11.49
C ALA A 285 -14.34 1.11 -10.10
N LEU A 286 -14.03 2.41 -10.01
CA LEU A 286 -13.97 3.12 -8.73
C LEU A 286 -15.33 3.12 -8.02
N ARG A 287 -16.42 3.31 -8.77
CA ARG A 287 -17.78 3.21 -8.24
C ARG A 287 -18.09 1.82 -7.68
N ALA A 288 -17.66 0.76 -8.36
CA ALA A 288 -17.85 -0.60 -7.88
C ALA A 288 -17.09 -0.85 -6.57
N LEU A 289 -15.82 -0.43 -6.49
CA LEU A 289 -15.03 -0.54 -5.26
C LEU A 289 -15.66 0.26 -4.11
N ALA A 290 -16.01 1.53 -4.35
CA ALA A 290 -16.59 2.41 -3.34
C ALA A 290 -17.91 1.89 -2.74
N GLY A 291 -18.68 1.09 -3.50
CA GLY A 291 -19.89 0.44 -3.00
C GLY A 291 -19.65 -0.61 -1.91
N TYR A 292 -18.40 -1.03 -1.73
CA TYR A 292 -17.99 -1.98 -0.69
C TYR A 292 -16.99 -1.38 0.30
N CYS A 293 -16.79 -0.06 0.32
CA CYS A 293 -15.88 0.60 1.26
C CYS A 293 -16.64 1.26 2.41
N ASP A 294 -16.09 1.15 3.62
CA ASP A 294 -16.52 1.90 4.81
C ASP A 294 -15.81 3.25 4.90
N GLY A 295 -14.62 3.38 4.29
CA GLY A 295 -13.87 4.62 4.20
C GLY A 295 -13.01 4.71 2.95
N ILE A 296 -12.72 5.93 2.49
CA ILE A 296 -11.85 6.15 1.33
C ILE A 296 -10.80 7.20 1.67
N TYR A 297 -9.54 6.82 1.50
CA TYR A 297 -8.38 7.69 1.51
C TYR A 297 -8.05 8.06 0.06
N PHE A 298 -8.13 9.34 -0.28
CA PHE A 298 -8.07 9.81 -1.66
C PHE A 298 -6.95 10.83 -1.84
N ASP A 299 -5.94 10.51 -2.65
CA ASP A 299 -4.82 11.43 -2.83
C ASP A 299 -5.14 12.53 -3.86
N ILE A 300 -5.00 13.79 -3.45
CA ILE A 300 -4.88 14.92 -4.38
C ILE A 300 -3.45 15.44 -4.31
N LYS A 301 -2.72 15.35 -5.42
CA LYS A 301 -1.30 15.75 -5.45
C LYS A 301 -1.14 17.23 -5.83
N SER A 302 -1.94 17.73 -6.79
CA SER A 302 -1.99 19.14 -7.15
C SER A 302 -3.23 19.44 -8.00
N LEU A 303 -3.79 20.65 -7.89
CA LEU A 303 -4.83 21.18 -8.78
C LEU A 303 -4.25 21.74 -10.09
N ASN A 304 -2.95 22.01 -10.17
CA ASN A 304 -2.30 22.43 -11.40
C ASN A 304 -2.01 21.20 -12.29
N ASP A 305 -2.78 21.04 -13.37
CA ASP A 305 -2.66 19.88 -14.28
C ASP A 305 -1.28 19.79 -14.96
N ALA A 306 -0.66 20.94 -15.29
CA ALA A 306 0.67 20.96 -15.92
C ALA A 306 1.74 20.43 -14.95
N LYS A 307 1.76 20.95 -13.71
CA LYS A 307 2.63 20.41 -12.64
C LYS A 307 2.33 18.93 -12.40
N HIS A 308 1.06 18.54 -12.31
CA HIS A 308 0.68 17.16 -12.07
C HIS A 308 1.23 16.22 -13.16
N ARG A 309 1.12 16.59 -14.44
CA ARG A 309 1.68 15.82 -15.56
C ARG A 309 3.19 15.73 -15.49
N GLN A 310 3.87 16.83 -15.22
CA GLN A 310 5.32 16.87 -15.11
C GLN A 310 5.84 15.92 -14.03
N PHE A 311 5.22 15.93 -12.85
CA PHE A 311 5.75 15.21 -11.67
C PHE A 311 5.18 13.80 -11.46
N THR A 312 4.04 13.47 -12.08
CA THR A 312 3.37 12.17 -11.90
C THR A 312 3.13 11.42 -13.21
N ARG A 313 3.43 12.04 -14.35
CA ARG A 313 3.20 11.55 -15.73
C ARG A 313 1.73 11.40 -16.14
N ARG A 314 0.77 11.87 -15.34
CA ARG A 314 -0.67 11.83 -15.68
C ARG A 314 -1.35 13.17 -15.43
N SER A 315 -2.50 13.35 -16.07
CA SER A 315 -3.40 14.47 -15.78
C SER A 315 -4.14 14.27 -14.46
N ASN A 316 -4.42 15.36 -13.74
CA ASN A 316 -5.27 15.32 -12.54
C ASN A 316 -6.77 15.35 -12.88
N ARG A 317 -7.17 15.70 -14.11
CA ARG A 317 -8.59 15.92 -14.47
C ARG A 317 -9.49 14.74 -14.14
N ARG A 318 -9.04 13.52 -14.44
CA ARG A 318 -9.77 12.28 -14.13
C ARG A 318 -9.89 12.06 -12.62
N ILE A 319 -8.81 12.33 -11.88
CA ILE A 319 -8.74 12.17 -10.43
C ILE A 319 -9.76 13.11 -9.76
N LEU A 320 -9.76 14.39 -10.15
CA LEU A 320 -10.68 15.39 -9.62
C LEU A 320 -12.12 15.07 -9.97
N ALA A 321 -12.40 14.69 -11.22
CA ALA A 321 -13.75 14.27 -11.63
C ALA A 321 -14.24 13.04 -10.84
N ASN A 322 -13.36 12.07 -10.61
CA ASN A 322 -13.66 10.87 -9.83
C ASN A 322 -13.98 11.22 -8.37
N LEU A 323 -13.26 12.15 -7.73
CA LEU A 323 -13.59 12.59 -6.37
C LEU A 323 -14.97 13.26 -6.31
N SER A 324 -15.27 14.16 -7.24
CA SER A 324 -16.60 14.79 -7.31
C SER A 324 -17.71 13.77 -7.53
N ASN A 325 -17.47 12.77 -8.38
CA ASN A 325 -18.41 11.68 -8.63
C ASN A 325 -18.59 10.79 -7.38
N LEU A 326 -17.51 10.44 -6.69
CA LEU A 326 -17.55 9.67 -5.42
C LEU A 326 -18.44 10.37 -4.41
N ARG A 327 -18.17 11.66 -4.15
CA ARG A 327 -18.96 12.40 -3.17
C ARG A 327 -20.44 12.44 -3.54
N ARG A 328 -20.76 12.69 -4.81
CA ARG A 328 -22.14 12.77 -5.29
C ARG A 328 -22.88 11.44 -5.18
N GLN A 329 -22.22 10.32 -5.48
CA GLN A 329 -22.88 9.01 -5.52
C GLN A 329 -22.91 8.29 -4.17
N PHE A 330 -21.96 8.56 -3.29
CA PHE A 330 -21.84 7.88 -2.00
C PHE A 330 -21.82 8.88 -0.84
N PRO A 331 -22.82 9.75 -0.65
CA PRO A 331 -22.81 10.87 0.33
C PRO A 331 -22.52 10.46 1.78
N GLN A 332 -22.74 9.20 2.13
CA GLN A 332 -22.52 8.61 3.45
C GLN A 332 -21.09 8.11 3.69
N VAL A 333 -20.34 7.78 2.64
CA VAL A 333 -18.98 7.23 2.79
C VAL A 333 -18.04 8.37 3.20
N PRO A 334 -17.32 8.25 4.33
CA PRO A 334 -16.26 9.17 4.71
C PRO A 334 -15.16 9.17 3.66
N ILE A 335 -14.79 10.35 3.18
CA ILE A 335 -13.67 10.53 2.25
C ILE A 335 -12.64 11.43 2.93
N HIS A 336 -11.44 10.89 3.10
CA HIS A 336 -10.31 11.60 3.65
C HIS A 336 -9.33 11.92 2.53
N VAL A 337 -9.26 13.20 2.13
CA VAL A 337 -8.31 13.66 1.12
C VAL A 337 -6.94 13.86 1.74
N ARG A 338 -5.90 13.35 1.09
CA ARG A 338 -4.52 13.52 1.53
C ARG A 338 -3.68 14.16 0.46
N THR A 339 -2.79 15.05 0.87
CA THR A 339 -1.81 15.68 -0.02
C THR A 339 -0.40 15.47 0.51
N PRO A 340 0.46 14.69 -0.17
CA PRO A 340 1.89 14.71 0.12
C PRO A 340 2.44 16.10 -0.21
N LEU A 341 3.03 16.76 0.78
CA LEU A 341 3.63 18.08 0.65
C LEU A 341 5.09 17.94 0.20
N VAL A 342 5.36 18.27 -1.05
CA VAL A 342 6.63 17.99 -1.71
C VAL A 342 7.31 19.31 -2.10
N PRO A 343 8.56 19.51 -1.67
CA PRO A 343 9.30 20.73 -1.99
C PRO A 343 9.43 20.98 -3.49
N GLY A 344 9.22 22.21 -3.92
CA GLY A 344 9.26 22.63 -5.32
C GLY A 344 8.12 22.13 -6.20
N PHE A 345 7.11 21.44 -5.64
CA PHE A 345 5.96 20.92 -6.37
C PHE A 345 4.65 21.57 -5.91
N ASN A 346 4.26 21.35 -4.66
CA ASN A 346 2.99 21.79 -4.08
C ASN A 346 3.16 22.38 -2.66
N ASP A 347 4.35 22.91 -2.39
CA ASP A 347 4.80 23.50 -1.12
C ASP A 347 4.54 25.01 -1.02
N SER A 348 3.61 25.55 -1.81
CA SER A 348 3.17 26.94 -1.72
C SER A 348 1.80 27.07 -1.06
N ARG A 349 1.53 28.24 -0.49
CA ARG A 349 0.23 28.55 0.10
C ARG A 349 -0.88 28.50 -0.95
N GLU A 350 -0.58 28.95 -2.17
CA GLU A 350 -1.49 28.97 -3.31
C GLU A 350 -1.85 27.56 -3.78
N ASP A 351 -0.87 26.64 -3.82
CA ASP A 351 -1.12 25.24 -4.19
C ASP A 351 -2.07 24.57 -3.17
N ILE A 352 -1.82 24.78 -1.87
CA ILE A 352 -2.69 24.25 -0.80
C ILE A 352 -4.07 24.91 -0.80
N ALA A 353 -4.15 26.23 -0.99
CA ALA A 353 -5.42 26.95 -1.06
C ALA A 353 -6.31 26.42 -2.19
N ARG A 354 -5.75 26.16 -3.37
CA ARG A 354 -6.50 25.58 -4.51
C ARG A 354 -7.08 24.21 -4.20
N ILE A 355 -6.34 23.35 -3.48
CA ILE A 355 -6.84 22.04 -3.05
C ILE A 355 -8.02 22.25 -2.08
N ILE A 356 -7.84 23.12 -1.08
CA ILE A 356 -8.86 23.44 -0.09
C ILE A 356 -10.13 24.00 -0.75
N ASP A 357 -9.99 24.94 -1.67
CA ASP A 357 -11.11 25.56 -2.39
C ASP A 357 -11.91 24.52 -3.20
N PHE A 358 -11.23 23.52 -3.75
CA PHE A 358 -11.86 22.43 -4.48
C PHE A 358 -12.64 21.45 -3.57
N ILE A 359 -12.11 21.13 -2.39
CA ILE A 359 -12.73 20.15 -1.47
C ILE A 359 -13.73 20.77 -0.50
N ALA A 360 -13.61 22.07 -0.19
CA ALA A 360 -14.51 22.79 0.71
C ALA A 360 -16.00 22.63 0.36
N PRO A 361 -16.45 22.71 -0.91
CA PRO A 361 -17.86 22.51 -1.26
C PRO A 361 -18.31 21.05 -1.18
N LEU A 362 -17.42 20.07 -0.99
CA LEU A 362 -17.77 18.65 -0.91
C LEU A 362 -18.09 18.27 0.56
N PRO A 363 -19.35 18.01 0.93
CA PRO A 363 -19.72 17.73 2.31
C PRO A 363 -19.10 16.41 2.81
N GLY A 364 -18.72 16.33 4.09
CA GLY A 364 -18.15 15.09 4.65
C GLY A 364 -16.79 14.67 4.08
N VAL A 365 -16.09 15.55 3.36
CA VAL A 365 -14.70 15.35 2.93
C VAL A 365 -13.76 15.99 3.94
N SER A 366 -12.92 15.20 4.60
CA SER A 366 -11.84 15.70 5.45
C SER A 366 -10.52 15.82 4.68
N TYR A 367 -9.53 16.48 5.26
CA TYR A 367 -8.27 16.79 4.61
C TYR A 367 -7.07 16.72 5.54
N GLU A 368 -5.98 16.12 5.09
CA GLU A 368 -4.68 16.25 5.75
C GLU A 368 -3.55 16.51 4.76
N ILE A 369 -2.51 17.16 5.28
CA ILE A 369 -1.25 17.35 4.58
C ILE A 369 -0.27 16.35 5.17
N LEU A 370 0.42 15.60 4.31
CA LEU A 370 1.45 14.65 4.68
C LEU A 370 2.82 15.24 4.35
N PRO A 371 3.60 15.72 5.34
CA PRO A 371 4.94 16.21 5.10
C PRO A 371 5.80 15.16 4.37
N TYR A 372 6.60 15.60 3.39
CA TYR A 372 7.47 14.70 2.66
C TYR A 372 8.56 14.10 3.55
N HIS A 373 8.71 12.79 3.44
CA HIS A 373 9.77 12.00 4.09
C HIS A 373 10.47 11.11 3.06
N ARG A 374 11.76 10.79 3.29
CA ARG A 374 12.59 9.96 2.40
C ARG A 374 12.44 8.46 2.62
N LEU A 375 11.28 7.99 3.04
CA LEU A 375 11.05 6.57 3.38
C LEU A 375 11.20 5.61 2.18
N GLY A 376 11.17 6.12 0.95
CA GLY A 376 11.30 5.30 -0.26
C GLY A 376 12.73 4.98 -0.70
N SER A 377 13.76 5.69 -0.22
CA SER A 377 15.11 5.64 -0.84
C SER A 377 15.72 4.24 -0.87
N ASP A 378 15.53 3.45 0.18
CA ASP A 378 16.05 2.09 0.26
C ASP A 378 15.40 1.16 -0.77
N LYS A 379 14.11 1.34 -1.04
CA LYS A 379 13.39 0.54 -2.03
C LYS A 379 13.86 0.81 -3.45
N TYR A 380 14.23 2.06 -3.77
CA TYR A 380 14.88 2.38 -5.06
C TYR A 380 16.24 1.70 -5.17
N ARG A 381 17.06 1.72 -4.10
CA ARG A 381 18.35 1.02 -4.04
C ARG A 381 18.17 -0.49 -4.30
N LEU A 382 17.20 -1.13 -3.63
CA LEU A 382 16.90 -2.55 -3.80
C LEU A 382 16.47 -2.90 -5.23
N LEU A 383 15.80 -1.98 -5.93
CA LEU A 383 15.38 -2.13 -7.33
C LEU A 383 16.47 -1.75 -8.33
N GLY A 384 17.64 -1.27 -7.87
CA GLY A 384 18.70 -0.76 -8.75
C GLY A 384 18.29 0.50 -9.52
N ARG A 385 17.38 1.31 -8.98
CA ARG A 385 16.87 2.54 -9.61
C ARG A 385 17.46 3.78 -8.92
N PRO A 386 17.71 4.89 -9.66
CA PRO A 386 18.06 6.15 -9.04
C PRO A 386 16.87 6.69 -8.23
N TYR A 387 17.13 7.27 -7.05
CA TYR A 387 16.11 7.93 -6.23
C TYR A 387 15.88 9.37 -6.74
N PRO A 388 14.76 9.67 -7.43
CA PRO A 388 14.62 10.95 -8.14
C PRO A 388 14.72 12.19 -7.25
N PRO A 389 14.19 12.21 -6.01
CA PRO A 389 14.30 13.39 -5.16
C PRO A 389 15.71 13.67 -4.65
N GLY A 390 16.66 12.74 -4.78
CA GLY A 390 18.01 12.90 -4.22
C GLY A 390 17.97 13.30 -2.74
N ASP A 391 18.64 14.41 -2.41
CA ASP A 391 18.73 14.94 -1.04
C ASP A 391 17.66 15.97 -0.66
N LEU A 392 16.60 16.11 -1.46
CA LEU A 392 15.48 17.00 -1.17
C LEU A 392 15.00 16.84 0.29
N ARG A 393 14.74 17.98 0.95
CA ARG A 393 14.16 18.07 2.29
C ARG A 393 13.07 19.13 2.29
N LEU A 394 12.00 18.85 3.03
CA LEU A 394 10.98 19.83 3.33
C LEU A 394 11.35 20.53 4.65
N PRO A 395 11.53 21.86 4.67
CA PRO A 395 11.76 22.57 5.93
C PRO A 395 10.55 22.43 6.86
N THR A 396 10.82 22.14 8.14
CA THR A 396 9.77 21.94 9.16
C THR A 396 8.84 23.14 9.26
N GLU A 397 9.40 24.35 9.28
CA GLU A 397 8.64 25.61 9.36
C GLU A 397 7.68 25.78 8.17
N THR A 398 8.11 25.39 6.96
CA THR A 398 7.25 25.42 5.76
C THR A 398 6.06 24.47 5.93
N ALA A 399 6.31 23.25 6.41
CA ALA A 399 5.24 22.27 6.66
C ALA A 399 4.26 22.78 7.72
N GLU A 400 4.76 23.24 8.86
CA GLU A 400 3.95 23.74 9.97
C GLU A 400 3.10 24.94 9.55
N THR A 401 3.66 25.88 8.80
CA THR A 401 2.95 27.07 8.30
C THR A 401 1.78 26.68 7.39
N LEU A 402 2.00 25.74 6.46
CA LEU A 402 0.96 25.28 5.53
C LEU A 402 -0.11 24.42 6.22
N ILE A 403 0.30 23.58 7.18
CA ILE A 403 -0.62 22.83 8.05
C ILE A 403 -1.50 23.79 8.85
N ALA A 404 -0.91 24.80 9.48
CA ALA A 404 -1.66 25.82 10.24
C ALA A 404 -2.61 26.60 9.32
N HIS A 405 -2.20 26.91 8.10
CA HIS A 405 -3.06 27.54 7.10
C HIS A 405 -4.27 26.66 6.75
N ALA A 406 -4.05 25.37 6.49
CA ALA A 406 -5.11 24.42 6.16
C ALA A 406 -6.07 24.20 7.34
N ARG A 407 -5.55 24.05 8.56
CA ARG A 407 -6.33 23.96 9.81
C ARG A 407 -7.26 25.16 9.99
N ARG A 408 -6.75 26.38 9.82
CA ARG A 408 -7.57 27.60 9.93
C ARG A 408 -8.71 27.65 8.90
N ARG A 409 -8.48 27.16 7.69
CA ARG A 409 -9.46 27.20 6.58
C ARG A 409 -10.53 26.12 6.67
N LEU A 410 -10.20 24.93 7.17
CA LEU A 410 -11.11 23.78 7.20
C LEU A 410 -11.67 23.47 8.59
N GLY A 411 -11.09 24.03 9.65
CA GLY A 411 -11.52 23.79 11.03
C GLY A 411 -11.54 22.29 11.35
N ARG A 412 -12.70 21.79 11.80
CA ARG A 412 -12.92 20.39 12.16
C ARG A 412 -12.77 19.40 11.00
N ARG A 413 -12.75 19.87 9.75
CA ARG A 413 -12.54 19.02 8.56
C ARG A 413 -11.05 18.78 8.26
N TYR A 414 -10.14 19.39 9.01
CA TYR A 414 -8.71 19.11 8.89
C TYR A 414 -8.27 18.00 9.86
N GLY A 415 -7.40 17.10 9.38
CA GLY A 415 -6.88 15.96 10.12
C GLY A 415 -7.60 14.66 9.74
N PRO A 416 -7.08 13.51 10.21
CA PRO A 416 -7.73 12.22 9.98
C PRO A 416 -9.16 12.25 10.54
N PRO A 417 -10.08 11.45 9.97
CA PRO A 417 -11.43 11.33 10.53
C PRO A 417 -11.33 10.92 12.00
N GLY A 418 -11.86 11.74 12.90
CA GLY A 418 -12.00 11.38 14.31
C GLY A 418 -13.18 10.43 14.52
N PRO A 419 -13.21 9.67 15.63
CA PRO A 419 -14.35 8.86 16.02
C PRO A 419 -15.60 9.68 16.36
#